data_AF-A0A645GP41-F1
#
_entry.id   AF-A0A645GP41-F1
#
_cell.length_a   1.000
_cell.length_b   1.000
_cell.length_c   1.000
_cell.angle_alpha   90.00
_cell.angle_beta   90.00
_cell.angle_gamma   90.00
#
_symmetry.space_group_name_H-M   'P 1'
#
loop_
_entity.id
_entity.type
_entity.pdbx_description
1 polymer ?
#
loop_
_entity_poly.entity_id
_entity_poly.type
_entity_poly.pdbx_seq_one_letter_code
_entity_poly.pdbx_strand_id
1 'polypeptide(L)' 'MTSNTNLTSFQSRRLNIRFKDGDTRDFVHTISATAVTDRVLIAIMENFQQADGTVVVPEVLRPLCGFDRIEPATK' A
#
# COMPACT_ATOMS: atom_id res chain seq x y z
N MET A 1 -1.32 5.65 -7.23
CA MET A 1 -1.51 4.40 -6.46
C MET A 1 -1.37 4.61 -4.97
N THR A 2 -0.31 5.29 -4.52
CA THR A 2 -0.01 5.50 -3.10
C THR A 2 0.09 6.99 -2.77
N SER A 3 0.05 7.31 -1.48
CA SER A 3 0.34 8.64 -0.93
C SER A 3 1.33 8.51 0.23
N ASN A 4 2.18 9.51 0.44
CA ASN A 4 3.09 9.59 1.56
C ASN A 4 3.14 11.02 2.09
N THR A 5 2.93 11.20 3.39
CA THR A 5 2.87 12.51 4.03
C THR A 5 3.64 12.52 5.34
N ASN A 6 4.48 13.53 5.52
CA ASN A 6 5.06 13.90 6.81
C ASN A 6 4.21 15.02 7.43
N LEU A 7 3.68 14.78 8.62
CA LEU A 7 2.80 15.71 9.34
C LEU A 7 3.52 16.44 10.47
N THR A 8 4.82 16.17 10.65
CA THR A 8 5.62 16.69 11.77
C THR A 8 4.86 16.51 13.08
N SER A 9 4.75 17.56 13.90
CA SER A 9 4.05 17.52 15.18
C SER A 9 2.54 17.83 15.09
N PHE A 10 1.95 18.02 13.90
CA PHE A 10 0.54 18.44 13.78
C PHE A 10 -0.44 17.44 14.42
N GLN A 11 -0.32 16.15 14.09
CA GLN A 11 -1.19 15.11 14.66
C GLN A 11 -0.86 14.86 16.13
N SER A 12 0.42 14.76 16.49
CA SER A 12 0.85 14.45 17.85
C SER A 12 0.48 15.55 18.85
N ARG A 13 0.48 16.83 18.46
CA ARG A 13 -0.05 17.93 19.27
C ARG A 13 -1.54 17.77 19.56
N ARG A 14 -2.32 17.35 18.55
CA ARG A 14 -3.78 17.17 18.66
C ARG A 14 -4.16 15.91 19.46
N LEU A 15 -3.35 14.86 19.39
CA LEU A 15 -3.55 13.58 20.09
C LEU A 15 -2.76 13.47 21.40
N ASN A 16 -2.01 14.51 21.78
CA ASN A 16 -1.15 14.56 22.96
C ASN A 16 -0.08 13.44 23.03
N ILE A 17 0.50 13.07 21.89
CA ILE A 17 1.54 12.03 21.79
C ILE A 17 2.91 12.69 21.95
N ARG A 18 3.64 12.35 23.02
CA ARG A 18 4.91 12.97 23.41
C ARG A 18 5.98 11.92 23.65
N PHE A 19 7.24 12.32 23.54
CA PHE A 19 8.37 11.53 24.01
C PHE A 19 9.10 12.25 25.16
N LYS A 20 9.93 11.51 25.87
CA LYS A 20 10.84 12.04 26.89
C LYS A 20 12.24 11.52 26.60
N ASP A 21 13.20 12.43 26.57
CA ASP A 21 14.63 12.12 26.46
C ASP A 21 15.41 12.95 27.48
N GLY A 22 15.89 12.28 28.54
CA GLY A 22 16.41 12.96 29.74
C GLY A 22 15.39 13.93 30.33
N ASP A 23 15.77 15.20 30.43
CA ASP A 23 14.90 16.29 30.90
C ASP A 23 14.00 16.89 29.79
N THR A 24 14.24 16.54 28.53
CA THR A 24 13.48 17.04 27.40
C THR A 24 12.14 16.32 27.27
N ARG A 25 11.07 17.07 27.07
CA ARG A 25 9.74 16.56 26.72
C ARG A 25 9.22 17.34 25.52
N ASP A 26 8.94 16.64 24.42
CA ASP A 26 8.41 17.25 23.20
C ASP A 26 7.46 16.30 22.46
N PHE A 27 6.81 16.81 21.41
CA PHE A 27 5.91 16.06 20.56
C PHE A 27 6.68 15.29 19.49
N VAL A 28 6.31 14.03 19.29
CA VAL A 28 6.89 13.21 18.21
C VAL A 28 6.44 13.72 16.85
N HIS A 29 7.25 13.49 15.82
CA HIS A 29 6.80 13.66 14.44
C HIS A 29 6.10 12.41 13.93
N THR A 30 5.00 12.58 13.20
CA THR A 30 4.27 11.47 12.59
C THR A 30 4.36 11.51 11.06
N ILE A 31 4.41 10.31 10.47
CA ILE A 31 4.35 10.11 9.02
C ILE A 31 3.28 9.06 8.71
N SER A 32 2.76 9.09 7.49
CA SER A 32 1.87 8.04 6.98
C SER A 32 2.18 7.78 5.51
N ALA A 33 2.26 6.50 5.14
CA ALA A 33 2.50 6.06 3.77
C ALA A 33 1.58 4.89 3.41
N THR A 34 0.94 4.96 2.24
CA THR A 34 0.16 3.85 1.70
C THR A 34 1.10 2.77 1.13
N ALA A 35 1.02 1.55 1.66
CA ALA A 35 1.77 0.42 1.11
C ALA A 35 1.10 -0.17 -0.15
N VAL A 36 -0.11 -0.73 0.00
CA VAL A 36 -0.89 -1.37 -1.08
C VAL A 36 -2.37 -1.06 -0.86
N THR A 37 -3.13 -0.91 -1.95
CA THR A 37 -4.59 -0.71 -1.94
C THR A 37 -5.25 -1.58 -3.00
N ASP A 38 -6.59 -1.62 -3.00
CA ASP A 38 -7.42 -2.22 -4.05
C ASP A 38 -7.06 -1.73 -5.47
N ARG A 39 -6.62 -0.49 -5.61
CA ARG A 39 -6.15 0.08 -6.89
C ARG A 39 -5.03 -0.75 -7.51
N VAL A 40 -4.23 -1.45 -6.69
CA VAL A 40 -3.13 -2.32 -7.18
C VAL A 40 -3.67 -3.47 -8.02
N LEU A 41 -4.85 -4.00 -7.68
CA LEU A 41 -5.49 -5.01 -8.50
C LEU A 41 -5.84 -4.45 -9.89
N ILE A 42 -6.43 -3.26 -9.95
CA ILE A 42 -6.79 -2.61 -11.23
C ILE A 42 -5.53 -2.40 -12.09
N ALA A 43 -4.46 -1.87 -11.49
CA ALA A 43 -3.19 -1.69 -12.21
C ALA A 43 -2.62 -3.01 -12.72
N ILE A 44 -2.70 -4.11 -11.95
CA ILE A 44 -2.27 -5.43 -12.41
C ILE A 44 -3.15 -5.91 -13.57
N MET A 45 -4.48 -5.82 -13.44
CA MET A 45 -5.42 -6.25 -14.49
C MET A 45 -5.18 -5.50 -15.80
N GLU A 46 -4.98 -4.18 -15.75
CA GLU A 46 -4.77 -3.36 -16.95
C GLU A 46 -3.41 -3.57 -17.61
N ASN A 47 -2.34 -3.73 -16.82
CA ASN A 47 -0.96 -3.81 -17.34
C ASN A 47 -0.51 -5.23 -17.69
N PHE A 48 -1.19 -6.26 -17.16
CA PHE A 48 -0.84 -7.68 -17.40
C PHE A 48 -1.91 -8.44 -18.20
N GLN A 49 -2.91 -7.75 -18.74
CA GLN A 49 -3.89 -8.35 -19.66
C GLN A 49 -3.22 -8.86 -20.95
N GLN A 50 -3.75 -9.95 -21.47
CA GLN A 50 -3.36 -10.56 -22.74
C GLN A 50 -4.48 -10.37 -23.78
N ALA A 51 -4.15 -10.57 -25.06
CA ALA A 51 -5.11 -10.39 -26.16
C ALA A 51 -6.31 -11.35 -26.11
N ASP A 52 -6.17 -12.50 -25.44
CA ASP A 52 -7.24 -13.48 -25.21
C ASP A 52 -8.10 -13.18 -23.97
N GLY A 53 -7.80 -12.09 -23.26
CA GLY A 53 -8.51 -11.67 -22.05
C GLY A 53 -7.99 -12.29 -20.76
N THR A 54 -6.98 -13.16 -20.80
CA THR A 54 -6.30 -13.65 -19.59
C THR A 54 -5.46 -12.54 -18.96
N VAL A 55 -5.20 -12.62 -17.65
CA VAL A 55 -4.29 -11.71 -16.95
C VAL A 55 -3.15 -12.50 -16.32
N VAL A 56 -1.91 -12.17 -16.69
CA VAL A 56 -0.72 -12.82 -16.13
C VAL A 56 -0.48 -12.29 -14.71
N VAL A 57 -0.31 -13.19 -13.75
CA VAL A 57 0.04 -12.82 -12.37
C VAL A 57 1.53 -12.47 -12.30
N PRO A 58 1.91 -11.27 -11.77
CA PRO A 58 3.30 -10.91 -11.54
C PRO A 58 4.05 -12.00 -10.76
N GLU A 59 5.27 -12.33 -11.19
CA GLU A 59 6.03 -13.47 -10.66
C GLU A 59 6.15 -13.47 -9.13
N VAL A 60 6.38 -12.29 -8.54
CA VAL A 60 6.49 -12.09 -7.09
C VAL A 60 5.22 -12.44 -6.31
N LEU A 61 4.05 -12.38 -6.96
CA LEU A 61 2.76 -12.68 -6.34
C LEU A 61 2.35 -14.15 -6.48
N ARG A 62 2.96 -14.90 -7.42
CA ARG A 62 2.60 -16.31 -7.67
C ARG A 62 2.70 -17.21 -6.44
N PRO A 63 3.71 -17.08 -5.54
CA PRO A 63 3.76 -17.87 -4.31
C PRO A 63 2.61 -17.57 -3.34
N LEU A 64 2.04 -16.37 -3.38
CA LEU A 64 0.89 -15.98 -2.56
C LEU A 64 -0.44 -16.40 -3.18
N CYS A 65 -0.54 -16.35 -4.52
CA CYS A 65 -1.76 -16.68 -5.25
C CYS A 65 -1.95 -18.18 -5.49
N GLY A 66 -0.87 -18.93 -5.70
CA GLY A 66 -0.91 -20.35 -6.08
C GLY A 66 -1.21 -20.60 -7.57
N PHE A 67 -1.30 -19.56 -8.39
CA PHE A 67 -1.50 -19.62 -9.83
C PHE A 67 -0.69 -18.54 -10.56
N ASP A 68 -0.44 -18.74 -11.86
CA ASP A 68 0.35 -17.85 -12.72
C ASP A 68 -0.51 -16.95 -13.62
N ARG A 69 -1.82 -17.23 -13.74
CA ARG A 69 -2.75 -16.54 -14.63
C ARG A 69 -4.18 -16.51 -14.07
N ILE A 70 -4.94 -15.49 -14.43
CA ILE A 70 -6.38 -15.38 -14.19
C ILE A 70 -7.10 -15.60 -15.52
N GLU A 71 -8.00 -16.58 -15.56
CA GLU A 71 -8.80 -16.93 -16.73
C GLU A 71 -10.10 -16.09 -16.79
N PRO A 72 -10.60 -15.73 -17.98
CA PRO A 72 -11.93 -15.18 -18.14
C PRO A 72 -13.00 -16.13 -17.58
N ALA A 73 -14.02 -15.59 -16.92
CA ALA A 73 -15.13 -16.39 -16.44
C ALA A 73 -15.86 -17.05 -17.63
N THR A 74 -15.98 -18.38 -17.63
CA THR A 74 -16.86 -19.09 -18.55
C THR A 74 -18.32 -18.78 -18.19
N LYS A 75 -19.11 -18.40 -19.20
CA LYS A 75 -20.56 -18.27 -19.08
C LYS A 75 -21.24 -19.63 -19.03
#